data_AF-A0ABD5QQ21-F1
#
_entry.id   AF-A0ABD5QQ21-F1
#
_cell.length_a   1.000
_cell.length_b   1.000
_cell.length_c   1.000
_cell.angle_alpha   90.00
_cell.angle_beta   90.00
_cell.angle_gamma   90.00
#
_symmetry.space_group_name_H-M   'P 1'
#
loop_
_entity.id
_entity.type
_entity.pdbx_description
1 polymer ?
#
loop_
_entity_poly.entity_id
_entity_poly.type
_entity_poly.pdbx_seq_one_letter_code
_entity_poly.pdbx_strand_id
1 'polypeptide(L)'
;MADPTPDPATATPDGGTTTTDEPAVPETDLPSDAFDAVLDAIGDLAPDERIRFEGFAVGRDPDAEGAYVLEPAGDDLRTGLSERDLHAALAERAPRVTDWYAFERVVGEFGPRRAFLRWIEDADGATVATRYAALSEGIERAWGQLRITATVTDRGERRYEVRHVDDAGVPVDDLETHDDPLDAREIVKLDGKGRYRPLKTAPSLRRGWAFPELGPRDAYELVETVYPATVANWHREREGDLDVNHWRETMERQSGIYGVIETWDRGEGHEHVNWVAEACCDDSQCLKRREWEYDEETDLDVDGGDGVFPCREPCSVVVSAARKWTRLESEQPRTYEFELTPSEKEQLEAVVDAVADGRIDEIREADTKEGANRYRARFLRAKLFDEEGNLGGVPTDPDDGE
;
A
#
# COMPACT_ATOMS: atom_id res chain seq x y z
N MET A 1 32.21 -60.59 -4.92
CA MET A 1 31.18 -60.84 -3.89
C MET A 1 30.20 -59.70 -4.01
N ALA A 2 29.02 -60.05 -4.50
CA ALA A 2 27.91 -59.13 -4.71
C ALA A 2 27.14 -58.96 -3.40
N ASP A 3 26.57 -57.78 -3.19
CA ASP A 3 25.25 -57.67 -2.60
C ASP A 3 24.52 -56.48 -3.27
N PRO A 4 23.24 -56.62 -3.68
CA PRO A 4 22.52 -55.63 -4.48
C PRO A 4 21.60 -54.72 -3.65
N THR A 5 21.27 -53.58 -4.25
CA THR A 5 20.26 -52.58 -3.86
C THR A 5 18.86 -53.15 -3.64
N PRO A 6 18.01 -52.48 -2.83
CA PRO A 6 16.56 -52.46 -3.10
C PRO A 6 16.03 -51.05 -3.42
N ASP A 7 15.18 -51.00 -4.44
CA ASP A 7 14.37 -49.87 -4.92
C ASP A 7 13.50 -49.22 -3.82
N PRO A 8 13.27 -47.90 -3.87
CA PRO A 8 12.17 -47.28 -3.14
C PRO A 8 10.84 -47.52 -3.87
N ALA A 9 9.92 -48.19 -3.18
CA ALA A 9 8.58 -48.48 -3.63
C ALA A 9 7.77 -47.22 -3.96
N THR A 10 7.10 -47.26 -5.11
CA THR A 10 6.07 -46.32 -5.57
C THR A 10 4.88 -46.34 -4.61
N ALA A 11 4.71 -45.28 -3.82
CA ALA A 11 3.50 -45.05 -3.06
C ALA A 11 2.43 -44.43 -3.99
N THR A 12 1.35 -45.16 -4.20
CA THR A 12 0.12 -44.67 -4.83
C THR A 12 -0.55 -43.65 -3.89
N PRO A 13 -0.98 -42.47 -4.36
CA PRO A 13 -1.78 -41.59 -3.52
C PRO A 13 -3.19 -42.18 -3.43
N ASP A 14 -3.61 -42.48 -2.21
CA ASP A 14 -5.01 -42.77 -1.89
C ASP A 14 -5.86 -41.57 -2.30
N GLY A 15 -6.84 -41.84 -3.17
CA GLY A 15 -7.84 -40.89 -3.62
C GLY A 15 -8.76 -40.51 -2.45
N GLY A 16 -8.33 -39.51 -1.67
CA GLY A 16 -9.22 -38.73 -0.82
C GLY A 16 -10.06 -37.81 -1.70
N THR A 17 -11.32 -38.16 -1.92
CA THR A 17 -12.31 -37.24 -2.47
C THR A 17 -12.52 -36.11 -1.46
N THR A 18 -11.79 -35.01 -1.60
CA THR A 18 -12.19 -33.73 -1.00
C THR A 18 -13.46 -33.30 -1.71
N THR A 19 -14.60 -33.55 -1.07
CA THR A 19 -15.83 -32.82 -1.34
C THR A 19 -15.50 -31.36 -1.02
N THR A 20 -15.24 -30.55 -2.04
CA THR A 20 -15.20 -29.10 -1.91
C THR A 20 -16.60 -28.68 -1.51
N ASP A 21 -16.84 -28.49 -0.22
CA ASP A 21 -18.07 -27.83 0.23
C ASP A 21 -18.07 -26.45 -0.43
N GLU A 22 -19.09 -26.22 -1.26
CA GLU A 22 -19.29 -24.92 -1.90
C GLU A 22 -19.47 -23.89 -0.78
N PRO A 23 -18.71 -22.78 -0.79
CA PRO A 23 -18.75 -21.81 0.29
C PRO A 23 -20.16 -21.27 0.47
N ALA A 24 -20.62 -21.14 1.71
CA ALA A 24 -21.96 -20.67 2.02
C ALA A 24 -22.13 -19.22 1.55
N VAL A 25 -22.83 -19.03 0.44
CA VAL A 25 -23.11 -17.70 -0.10
C VAL A 25 -24.18 -17.04 0.79
N PRO A 26 -23.96 -15.80 1.26
CA PRO A 26 -24.98 -15.09 2.04
C PRO A 26 -26.27 -14.93 1.24
N GLU A 27 -27.42 -15.05 1.92
CA GLU A 27 -28.71 -14.66 1.34
C GLU A 27 -28.63 -13.17 0.96
N THR A 28 -28.92 -12.87 -0.31
CA THR A 28 -28.86 -11.51 -0.85
C THR A 28 -30.20 -11.16 -1.46
N ASP A 29 -30.81 -10.08 -1.00
CA ASP A 29 -32.01 -9.49 -1.57
C ASP A 29 -31.63 -8.68 -2.81
N LEU A 30 -32.27 -8.94 -3.94
CA LEU A 30 -32.07 -8.15 -5.17
C LEU A 30 -32.70 -6.75 -5.00
N PRO A 31 -31.91 -5.67 -4.99
CA PRO A 31 -32.45 -4.31 -4.91
C PRO A 31 -33.14 -3.91 -6.21
N SER A 32 -34.19 -3.09 -6.11
CA SER A 32 -34.94 -2.63 -7.29
C SER A 32 -34.09 -1.80 -8.25
N ASP A 33 -33.20 -0.95 -7.74
CA ASP A 33 -32.25 -0.17 -8.54
C ASP A 33 -31.23 -1.04 -9.28
N ALA A 34 -30.80 -2.16 -8.68
CA ALA A 34 -29.96 -3.13 -9.37
C ALA A 34 -30.72 -3.82 -10.50
N PHE A 35 -31.99 -4.19 -10.27
CA PHE A 35 -32.85 -4.77 -11.31
C PHE A 35 -33.16 -3.78 -12.43
N ASP A 36 -33.55 -2.55 -12.09
CA ASP A 36 -33.82 -1.47 -13.05
C ASP A 36 -32.58 -1.18 -13.91
N ALA A 37 -31.39 -1.19 -13.30
CA ALA A 37 -30.15 -1.01 -14.05
C ALA A 37 -29.84 -2.15 -15.04
N VAL A 38 -30.29 -3.38 -14.75
CA VAL A 38 -30.22 -4.49 -15.71
C VAL A 38 -31.20 -4.25 -16.86
N LEU A 39 -32.44 -3.82 -16.57
CA LEU A 39 -33.42 -3.50 -17.61
C LEU A 39 -32.94 -2.37 -18.52
N ASP A 40 -32.39 -1.30 -17.94
CA ASP A 40 -31.82 -0.18 -18.67
C ASP A 40 -30.66 -0.63 -19.57
N ALA A 41 -29.75 -1.47 -19.03
CA ALA A 41 -28.64 -1.99 -19.81
C ALA A 41 -29.12 -2.90 -20.96
N ILE A 42 -30.13 -3.76 -20.74
CA ILE A 42 -30.76 -4.54 -21.83
C ILE A 42 -31.42 -3.60 -22.84
N GLY A 43 -31.96 -2.47 -22.37
CA GLY A 43 -32.52 -1.38 -23.14
C GLY A 43 -31.57 -0.84 -24.22
N ASP A 44 -30.31 -0.66 -23.83
CA ASP A 44 -29.25 -0.06 -24.63
C ASP A 44 -28.56 -1.05 -25.58
N LEU A 45 -28.73 -2.36 -25.36
CA LEU A 45 -28.13 -3.42 -26.19
C LEU A 45 -28.85 -3.59 -27.54
N ALA A 46 -28.09 -4.08 -28.52
CA ALA A 46 -28.67 -4.58 -29.77
C ALA A 46 -29.60 -5.80 -29.48
N PRO A 47 -30.61 -6.09 -30.32
CA PRO A 47 -31.58 -7.14 -30.05
C PRO A 47 -31.01 -8.55 -29.81
N ASP A 48 -29.85 -8.86 -30.40
CA ASP A 48 -29.14 -10.13 -30.29
C ASP A 48 -28.04 -10.13 -29.21
N GLU A 49 -27.77 -8.97 -28.62
CA GLU A 49 -26.79 -8.83 -27.55
C GLU A 49 -27.38 -9.13 -26.17
N ARG A 50 -26.51 -9.56 -25.26
CA ARG A 50 -26.87 -9.98 -23.91
C ARG A 50 -25.87 -9.44 -22.90
N ILE A 51 -26.37 -9.04 -21.73
CA ILE A 51 -25.54 -8.77 -20.57
C ILE A 51 -25.04 -10.11 -20.05
N ARG A 52 -23.73 -10.22 -19.85
CA ARG A 52 -23.10 -11.41 -19.30
C ARG A 52 -22.84 -11.23 -17.81
N PHE A 53 -23.30 -12.20 -17.04
CA PHE A 53 -23.00 -12.37 -15.63
C PHE A 53 -22.14 -13.63 -15.46
N GLU A 54 -21.57 -13.83 -14.28
CA GLU A 54 -20.94 -15.10 -13.97
C GLU A 54 -21.99 -16.23 -13.97
N GLY A 55 -21.86 -17.16 -14.91
CA GLY A 55 -22.70 -18.34 -15.00
C GLY A 55 -24.07 -18.15 -15.67
N PHE A 56 -24.38 -16.98 -16.22
CA PHE A 56 -25.58 -16.79 -17.08
C PHE A 56 -25.51 -15.50 -17.91
N ALA A 57 -26.39 -15.37 -18.90
CA ALA A 57 -26.60 -14.15 -19.65
C ALA A 57 -28.10 -13.79 -19.73
N VAL A 58 -28.41 -12.50 -19.87
CA VAL A 58 -29.78 -12.01 -20.08
C VAL A 58 -29.84 -10.98 -21.19
N GLY A 59 -30.96 -10.93 -21.91
CA GLY A 59 -31.18 -9.98 -22.99
C GLY A 59 -32.64 -9.91 -23.41
N ARG A 60 -32.90 -9.25 -24.55
CA ARG A 60 -34.21 -9.26 -25.19
C ARG A 60 -34.48 -10.61 -25.85
N ASP A 61 -35.72 -11.04 -25.83
CA ASP A 61 -36.14 -12.19 -26.61
C ASP A 61 -36.35 -11.77 -28.08
N PRO A 62 -35.60 -12.35 -29.04
CA PRO A 62 -35.76 -12.01 -30.46
C PRO A 62 -37.09 -12.50 -31.04
N ASP A 63 -37.71 -13.51 -30.44
CA ASP A 63 -38.92 -14.16 -30.93
C ASP A 63 -40.20 -13.63 -30.25
N ALA A 64 -40.06 -12.79 -29.22
CA ALA A 64 -41.18 -12.22 -28.46
C ALA A 64 -40.95 -10.76 -28.05
N GLU A 65 -41.71 -9.84 -28.67
CA GLU A 65 -41.62 -8.40 -28.39
C GLU A 65 -41.95 -8.08 -26.92
N GLY A 66 -41.07 -7.33 -26.26
CA GLY A 66 -41.23 -6.96 -24.85
C GLY A 66 -40.96 -8.09 -23.86
N ALA A 67 -40.49 -9.25 -24.33
CA ALA A 67 -40.07 -10.35 -23.47
C ALA A 67 -38.54 -10.44 -23.36
N TYR A 68 -38.10 -11.18 -22.35
CA TYR A 68 -36.69 -11.36 -22.02
C TYR A 68 -36.28 -12.82 -22.16
N VAL A 69 -34.98 -13.00 -22.37
CA VAL A 69 -34.34 -14.30 -22.40
C VAL A 69 -33.31 -14.40 -21.27
N LEU A 70 -33.25 -15.56 -20.61
CA LEU A 70 -32.22 -15.92 -19.65
C LEU A 70 -31.55 -17.21 -20.11
N GLU A 71 -30.22 -17.16 -20.22
CA GLU A 71 -29.37 -18.26 -20.66
C GLU A 71 -28.43 -18.67 -19.53
N PRO A 72 -28.76 -19.71 -18.75
CA PRO A 72 -27.85 -20.22 -17.73
C PRO A 72 -26.66 -20.94 -18.36
N ALA A 73 -25.50 -20.90 -17.73
CA ALA A 73 -24.34 -21.68 -18.16
C ALA A 73 -24.61 -23.17 -17.88
N GLY A 74 -24.76 -23.96 -18.94
CA GLY A 74 -24.92 -25.41 -18.85
C GLY A 74 -26.35 -25.90 -18.61
N ASP A 75 -27.36 -25.04 -18.76
CA ASP A 75 -28.78 -25.39 -18.68
C ASP A 75 -29.56 -24.83 -19.89
N ASP A 76 -30.82 -25.22 -20.01
CA ASP A 76 -31.66 -24.85 -21.14
C ASP A 76 -32.03 -23.36 -21.14
N LEU A 77 -32.09 -22.79 -22.35
CA LEU A 77 -32.48 -21.41 -22.60
C LEU A 77 -33.92 -21.15 -22.13
N ARG A 78 -34.12 -20.12 -21.32
CA ARG A 78 -35.45 -19.66 -20.88
C ARG A 78 -35.87 -18.43 -21.69
N THR A 79 -36.84 -18.60 -22.59
CA THR A 79 -37.40 -17.55 -23.45
C THR A 79 -38.78 -17.10 -22.97
N GLY A 80 -39.29 -16.00 -23.54
CA GLY A 80 -40.64 -15.49 -23.31
C GLY A 80 -40.88 -14.97 -21.90
N LEU A 81 -39.83 -14.59 -21.17
CA LEU A 81 -39.96 -14.15 -19.79
C LEU A 81 -40.61 -12.76 -19.74
N SER A 82 -41.65 -12.62 -18.91
CA SER A 82 -42.13 -11.29 -18.53
C SER A 82 -41.10 -10.60 -17.62
N GLU A 83 -41.18 -9.28 -17.47
CA GLU A 83 -40.34 -8.53 -16.52
C GLU A 83 -40.41 -9.11 -15.11
N ARG A 84 -41.62 -9.52 -14.66
CA ARG A 84 -41.81 -10.14 -13.34
C ARG A 84 -41.13 -11.51 -13.25
N ASP A 85 -41.19 -12.32 -14.30
CA ASP A 85 -40.56 -13.64 -14.29
C ASP A 85 -39.04 -13.52 -14.41
N LEU A 86 -38.54 -12.51 -15.13
CA LEU A 86 -37.13 -12.13 -15.14
C LEU A 86 -36.68 -11.67 -13.75
N HIS A 87 -37.43 -10.79 -13.09
CA HIS A 87 -37.11 -10.34 -11.72
C HIS A 87 -37.00 -11.52 -10.75
N ALA A 88 -37.96 -12.45 -10.78
CA ALA A 88 -37.91 -13.64 -9.95
C ALA A 88 -36.65 -14.49 -10.23
N ALA A 89 -36.31 -14.69 -11.51
CA ALA A 89 -35.12 -15.44 -11.88
C ALA A 89 -33.82 -14.72 -11.50
N LEU A 90 -33.77 -13.39 -11.57
CA LEU A 90 -32.61 -12.61 -11.15
C LEU A 90 -32.48 -12.54 -9.62
N ALA A 91 -33.60 -12.55 -8.88
CA ALA A 91 -33.59 -12.61 -7.42
C ALA A 91 -32.98 -13.92 -6.89
N GLU A 92 -33.26 -15.06 -7.53
CA GLU A 92 -32.58 -16.34 -7.23
C GLU A 92 -31.05 -16.29 -7.48
N ARG A 93 -30.59 -15.29 -8.24
CA ARG A 93 -29.20 -15.10 -8.67
C ARG A 93 -28.63 -13.78 -8.15
N ALA A 94 -29.25 -13.21 -7.10
CA ALA A 94 -28.98 -11.85 -6.64
C ALA A 94 -27.48 -11.53 -6.45
N PRO A 95 -26.63 -12.39 -5.85
CA PRO A 95 -25.20 -12.09 -5.68
C PRO A 95 -24.48 -11.75 -6.99
N ARG A 96 -24.84 -12.41 -8.10
CA ARG A 96 -24.23 -12.17 -9.42
C ARG A 96 -24.72 -10.86 -10.01
N VAL A 97 -26.00 -10.55 -9.81
CA VAL A 97 -26.62 -9.31 -10.29
C VAL A 97 -26.10 -8.10 -9.52
N THR A 98 -26.01 -8.20 -8.20
CA THR A 98 -25.47 -7.14 -7.34
C THR A 98 -23.96 -6.98 -7.50
N ASP A 99 -23.21 -8.02 -7.88
CA ASP A 99 -21.79 -7.88 -8.22
C ASP A 99 -21.58 -7.07 -9.50
N TRP A 100 -22.34 -7.43 -10.54
CA TRP A 100 -22.37 -6.66 -11.77
C TRP A 100 -22.79 -5.21 -11.51
N TYR A 101 -23.86 -5.00 -10.74
CA TYR A 101 -24.34 -3.65 -10.42
C TYR A 101 -23.29 -2.83 -9.67
N ALA A 102 -22.64 -3.41 -8.66
CA ALA A 102 -21.59 -2.73 -7.90
C ALA A 102 -20.46 -2.25 -8.81
N PHE A 103 -20.01 -3.07 -9.77
CA PHE A 103 -18.87 -2.71 -10.60
C PHE A 103 -19.21 -1.93 -11.87
N GLU A 104 -20.33 -2.22 -12.52
CA GLU A 104 -20.73 -1.54 -13.76
C GLU A 104 -21.46 -0.22 -13.50
N ARG A 105 -22.19 -0.09 -12.39
CA ARG A 105 -23.01 1.09 -12.10
C ARG A 105 -22.49 1.94 -10.95
N VAL A 106 -22.08 1.32 -9.84
CA VAL A 106 -21.60 2.08 -8.67
C VAL A 106 -20.15 2.50 -8.84
N VAL A 107 -19.27 1.57 -9.23
CA VAL A 107 -17.84 1.86 -9.46
C VAL A 107 -17.61 2.39 -10.89
N GLY A 108 -18.29 1.85 -11.90
CA GLY A 108 -18.21 2.33 -13.28
C GLY A 108 -16.96 1.89 -14.04
N GLU A 109 -16.47 2.78 -14.91
CA GLU A 109 -15.43 2.50 -15.91
C GLU A 109 -14.16 1.84 -15.34
N PHE A 110 -13.51 1.03 -16.19
CA PHE A 110 -12.25 0.39 -15.86
C PHE A 110 -11.15 1.43 -15.66
N GLY A 111 -10.39 1.27 -14.57
CA GLY A 111 -9.33 2.18 -14.18
C GLY A 111 -8.86 1.91 -12.74
N PRO A 112 -8.00 2.79 -12.18
CA PRO A 112 -7.32 2.55 -10.90
C PRO A 112 -8.27 2.23 -9.75
N ARG A 113 -9.40 2.96 -9.63
CA ARG A 113 -10.41 2.71 -8.60
C ARG A 113 -10.99 1.30 -8.69
N ARG A 114 -11.42 0.88 -9.90
CA ARG A 114 -12.04 -0.42 -10.10
C ARG A 114 -11.07 -1.56 -9.79
N ALA A 115 -9.83 -1.46 -10.29
CA ALA A 115 -8.80 -2.45 -10.04
C ALA A 115 -8.44 -2.55 -8.54
N PHE A 116 -8.36 -1.41 -7.86
CA PHE A 116 -8.05 -1.36 -6.44
C PHE A 116 -9.14 -1.98 -5.57
N LEU A 117 -10.41 -1.66 -5.83
CA LEU A 117 -11.53 -2.26 -5.09
C LEU A 117 -11.61 -3.77 -5.35
N ARG A 118 -11.41 -4.23 -6.59
CA ARG A 118 -11.31 -5.66 -6.90
C ARG A 118 -10.16 -6.34 -6.16
N TRP A 119 -9.02 -5.67 -6.04
CA TRP A 119 -7.87 -6.18 -5.29
C TRP A 119 -8.12 -6.25 -3.78
N ILE A 120 -8.81 -5.25 -3.20
CA ILE A 120 -9.24 -5.29 -1.79
C ILE A 120 -10.13 -6.51 -1.55
N GLU A 121 -11.07 -6.78 -2.45
CA GLU A 121 -12.02 -7.89 -2.36
C GLU A 121 -11.42 -9.28 -2.72
N ASP A 122 -10.09 -9.36 -2.93
CA ASP A 122 -9.40 -10.58 -3.39
C ASP A 122 -10.07 -11.22 -4.61
N ALA A 123 -10.56 -10.39 -5.53
CA ALA A 123 -11.46 -10.85 -6.57
C ALA A 123 -10.74 -11.61 -7.71
N ASP A 124 -9.41 -11.54 -7.77
CA ASP A 124 -8.64 -12.11 -8.87
C ASP A 124 -8.68 -13.65 -8.81
N GLY A 125 -9.43 -14.25 -9.75
CA GLY A 125 -9.58 -15.71 -9.87
C GLY A 125 -10.69 -16.33 -9.02
N ALA A 126 -11.40 -15.55 -8.20
CA ALA A 126 -12.51 -16.02 -7.38
C ALA A 126 -13.87 -15.90 -8.09
N THR A 127 -14.71 -16.93 -7.96
CA THR A 127 -16.12 -16.84 -8.38
C THR A 127 -16.86 -15.80 -7.54
N VAL A 128 -17.98 -15.27 -8.05
CA VAL A 128 -18.89 -14.41 -7.28
C VAL A 128 -19.31 -15.09 -5.98
N ALA A 129 -19.62 -16.39 -6.04
CA ALA A 129 -20.03 -17.16 -4.87
C ALA A 129 -18.95 -17.16 -3.78
N THR A 130 -17.72 -17.54 -4.13
CA THR A 130 -16.58 -17.56 -3.19
C THR A 130 -16.30 -16.16 -2.63
N ARG A 131 -16.35 -15.13 -3.49
CA ARG A 131 -16.12 -13.75 -3.06
C ARG A 131 -17.19 -13.24 -2.10
N TYR A 132 -18.47 -13.52 -2.35
CA TYR A 132 -19.56 -13.08 -1.45
C TYR A 132 -19.50 -13.78 -0.10
N ALA A 133 -19.14 -15.07 -0.06
CA ALA A 133 -18.89 -15.77 1.19
C ALA A 133 -17.75 -15.09 1.98
N ALA A 134 -16.61 -14.82 1.35
CA ALA A 134 -15.49 -14.13 1.99
C ALA A 134 -15.85 -12.68 2.43
N LEU A 135 -16.59 -11.93 1.61
CA LEU A 135 -17.08 -10.60 1.96
C LEU A 135 -18.05 -10.62 3.15
N SER A 136 -18.83 -11.69 3.33
CA SER A 136 -19.71 -11.83 4.49
C SER A 136 -18.96 -12.05 5.81
N GLU A 137 -17.74 -12.61 5.73
CA GLU A 137 -16.82 -12.76 6.88
C GLU A 137 -15.94 -11.53 7.10
N GLY A 138 -15.76 -10.70 6.05
CA GLY A 138 -14.89 -9.53 6.05
C GLY A 138 -13.52 -9.84 5.48
N ILE A 139 -13.20 -9.24 4.32
CA ILE A 139 -11.90 -9.40 3.67
C ILE A 139 -11.00 -8.25 4.10
N GLU A 140 -9.85 -8.58 4.69
CA GLU A 140 -8.90 -7.61 5.19
C GLU A 140 -7.70 -7.48 4.25
N ARG A 141 -7.33 -6.24 3.94
CA ARG A 141 -6.13 -5.89 3.19
C ARG A 141 -5.42 -4.70 3.82
N ALA A 142 -4.09 -4.71 3.73
CA ALA A 142 -3.26 -3.60 4.17
C ALA A 142 -2.84 -2.75 2.97
N TRP A 143 -2.89 -1.42 3.12
CA TRP A 143 -2.35 -0.47 2.16
C TRP A 143 -1.50 0.55 2.88
N GLY A 144 -0.18 0.32 2.94
CA GLY A 144 0.70 1.03 3.85
C GLY A 144 0.24 0.81 5.30
N GLN A 145 0.07 1.90 6.06
CA GLN A 145 -0.46 1.82 7.44
C GLN A 145 -1.99 1.77 7.55
N LEU A 146 -2.73 1.59 6.44
CA LEU A 146 -4.18 1.41 6.45
C LEU A 146 -4.53 -0.07 6.50
N ARG A 147 -5.44 -0.46 7.40
CA ARG A 147 -6.19 -1.71 7.32
C ARG A 147 -7.56 -1.39 6.73
N ILE A 148 -7.91 -2.06 5.65
CA ILE A 148 -9.18 -1.92 4.94
C ILE A 148 -9.91 -3.25 5.05
N THR A 149 -11.10 -3.24 5.65
CA THR A 149 -11.97 -4.40 5.77
C THR A 149 -13.17 -4.22 4.84
N ALA A 150 -13.24 -5.03 3.78
CA ALA A 150 -14.35 -5.02 2.84
C ALA A 150 -15.42 -6.04 3.26
N THR A 151 -16.67 -5.58 3.27
CA THR A 151 -17.84 -6.41 3.55
C THR A 151 -18.93 -6.19 2.50
N VAL A 152 -19.92 -7.08 2.51
CA VAL A 152 -21.12 -6.98 1.68
C VAL A 152 -22.38 -7.01 2.54
N THR A 153 -23.35 -6.14 2.24
CA THR A 153 -24.65 -6.15 2.92
C THR A 153 -25.57 -7.24 2.40
N ASP A 154 -26.69 -7.46 3.07
CA ASP A 154 -27.81 -8.30 2.62
C ASP A 154 -28.42 -7.84 1.28
N ARG A 155 -28.14 -6.61 0.84
CA ARG A 155 -28.55 -6.05 -0.46
C ARG A 155 -27.45 -6.11 -1.52
N GLY A 156 -26.33 -6.76 -1.21
CA GLY A 156 -25.19 -6.82 -2.12
C GLY A 156 -24.47 -5.48 -2.25
N GLU A 157 -24.62 -4.54 -1.33
CA GLU A 157 -23.85 -3.30 -1.34
C GLU A 157 -22.47 -3.50 -0.70
N ARG A 158 -21.42 -2.85 -1.21
CA ARG A 158 -20.09 -2.92 -0.60
C ARG A 158 -19.95 -1.89 0.52
N ARG A 159 -19.30 -2.29 1.60
CA ARG A 159 -18.89 -1.43 2.71
C ARG A 159 -17.43 -1.65 3.02
N TYR A 160 -16.74 -0.57 3.32
CA TYR A 160 -15.32 -0.58 3.65
C TYR A 160 -15.13 0.12 4.98
N GLU A 161 -14.63 -0.63 5.95
CA GLU A 161 -14.09 -0.05 7.18
C GLU A 161 -12.60 0.24 6.96
N VAL A 162 -12.14 1.44 7.33
CA VAL A 162 -10.72 1.81 7.23
C VAL A 162 -10.22 2.37 8.56
N ARG A 163 -9.09 1.84 9.03
CA ARG A 163 -8.40 2.28 10.26
C ARG A 163 -6.89 2.13 10.12
N HIS A 164 -6.14 2.57 11.12
CA HIS A 164 -4.71 2.29 11.18
C HIS A 164 -4.46 0.78 11.43
N VAL A 165 -3.42 0.18 10.82
CA VAL A 165 -3.08 -1.26 11.01
C VAL A 165 -2.88 -1.64 12.48
N ASP A 166 -2.20 -0.78 13.24
CA ASP A 166 -1.98 -0.97 14.69
C ASP A 166 -3.26 -0.85 15.54
N ASP A 167 -4.39 -0.41 14.98
CA ASP A 167 -5.69 -0.30 15.66
C ASP A 167 -6.64 -1.47 15.30
N ALA A 168 -6.12 -2.54 14.68
CA ALA A 168 -6.90 -3.70 14.25
C ALA A 168 -7.71 -4.37 15.38
N GLY A 169 -7.18 -4.38 16.60
CA GLY A 169 -7.82 -4.98 17.77
C GLY A 169 -8.61 -4.01 18.64
N VAL A 170 -8.71 -2.74 18.25
CA VAL A 170 -9.37 -1.69 19.05
C VAL A 170 -10.85 -1.63 18.64
N PRO A 171 -11.82 -1.69 19.57
CA PRO A 171 -13.23 -1.49 19.23
C PRO A 171 -13.46 -0.15 18.53
N VAL A 172 -14.37 -0.08 17.54
CA VAL A 172 -14.69 1.17 16.83
C VAL A 172 -15.15 2.27 17.80
N ASP A 173 -15.91 1.90 18.83
CA ASP A 173 -16.41 2.83 19.85
C ASP A 173 -15.30 3.49 20.69
N ASP A 174 -14.08 2.93 20.67
CA ASP A 174 -12.90 3.49 21.33
C ASP A 174 -12.04 4.34 20.39
N LEU A 175 -12.45 4.53 19.12
CA LEU A 175 -11.75 5.30 18.09
C LEU A 175 -12.51 6.58 17.71
N GLU A 176 -11.79 7.59 17.21
CA GLU A 176 -12.40 8.77 16.59
C GLU A 176 -13.01 8.38 15.23
N THR A 177 -14.34 8.32 15.13
CA THR A 177 -15.03 7.90 13.91
C THR A 177 -15.28 9.07 12.94
N HIS A 178 -15.10 8.81 11.65
CA HIS A 178 -15.34 9.75 10.57
C HIS A 178 -16.18 9.13 9.46
N ASP A 179 -17.10 9.90 8.89
CA ASP A 179 -17.95 9.46 7.77
C ASP A 179 -17.56 10.12 6.43
N ASP A 180 -16.94 11.31 6.46
CA ASP A 180 -16.49 12.03 5.25
C ASP A 180 -15.00 11.74 4.98
N PRO A 181 -14.63 11.10 3.86
CA PRO A 181 -13.23 10.79 3.53
C PRO A 181 -12.31 12.03 3.54
N LEU A 182 -12.85 13.24 3.38
CA LEU A 182 -12.09 14.49 3.42
C LEU A 182 -11.56 14.83 4.82
N ASP A 183 -12.15 14.29 5.89
CA ASP A 183 -11.66 14.45 7.27
C ASP A 183 -10.23 13.89 7.43
N ALA A 184 -9.84 12.94 6.57
CA ALA A 184 -8.49 12.40 6.55
C ALA A 184 -7.40 13.45 6.32
N ARG A 185 -7.73 14.63 5.77
CA ARG A 185 -6.79 15.75 5.61
C ARG A 185 -6.21 16.22 6.93
N GLU A 186 -7.00 16.23 8.00
CA GLU A 186 -6.52 16.60 9.33
C GLU A 186 -5.71 15.45 9.96
N ILE A 187 -6.12 14.20 9.72
CA ILE A 187 -5.41 13.00 10.18
C ILE A 187 -3.99 12.95 9.60
N VAL A 188 -3.83 13.22 8.31
CA VAL A 188 -2.56 13.00 7.59
C VAL A 188 -1.59 14.17 7.71
N LYS A 189 -2.03 15.29 8.29
CA LYS A 189 -1.27 16.54 8.39
C LYS A 189 -0.11 16.43 9.37
N LEU A 190 -0.35 15.81 10.52
CA LEU A 190 0.61 15.67 11.61
C LEU A 190 0.88 14.19 11.91
N ASP A 191 2.07 13.89 12.43
CA ASP A 191 2.42 12.56 12.94
C ASP A 191 1.89 12.34 14.36
N GLY A 192 2.11 11.14 14.91
CA GLY A 192 1.72 10.80 16.29
C GLY A 192 2.38 11.66 17.37
N LYS A 193 3.39 12.48 17.04
CA LYS A 193 4.05 13.43 17.94
C LYS A 193 3.62 14.89 17.67
N GLY A 194 2.65 15.11 16.80
CA GLY A 194 2.14 16.44 16.44
C GLY A 194 3.05 17.23 15.47
N ARG A 195 4.03 16.59 14.83
CA ARG A 195 4.93 17.22 13.85
C ARG A 195 4.33 17.13 12.45
N TYR A 196 4.57 18.14 11.61
CA TYR A 196 4.08 18.11 10.23
C TYR A 196 4.65 16.93 9.44
N ARG A 197 3.79 16.28 8.64
CA ARG A 197 4.16 15.18 7.73
C ARG A 197 4.39 15.70 6.31
N PRO A 198 5.64 16.02 5.91
CA PRO A 198 5.95 16.43 4.55
C PRO A 198 5.82 15.26 3.56
N LEU A 199 6.20 14.05 3.98
CA LEU A 199 6.06 12.82 3.21
C LEU A 199 4.88 12.02 3.77
N LYS A 200 3.80 11.93 2.98
CA LYS A 200 2.59 11.21 3.41
C LYS A 200 2.77 9.70 3.47
N THR A 201 3.76 9.16 2.77
CA THR A 201 4.11 7.73 2.81
C THR A 201 5.17 7.39 3.85
N ALA A 202 5.64 8.34 4.68
CA ALA A 202 6.46 7.97 5.83
C ALA A 202 5.61 7.19 6.85
N PRO A 203 6.13 6.13 7.50
CA PRO A 203 5.40 5.24 8.42
C PRO A 203 5.12 5.92 9.78
N SER A 204 4.45 7.05 9.73
CA SER A 204 4.23 8.00 10.82
C SER A 204 2.77 8.45 10.93
N LEU A 205 1.86 7.76 10.23
CA LEU A 205 0.43 8.05 10.31
C LEU A 205 -0.05 7.91 11.76
N ARG A 206 -0.85 8.87 12.23
CA ARG A 206 -1.40 8.80 13.59
C ARG A 206 -2.37 7.63 13.70
N ARG A 207 -2.48 7.05 14.90
CA ARG A 207 -3.46 6.02 15.28
C ARG A 207 -4.71 6.66 15.91
N GLY A 208 -5.70 5.86 16.29
CA GLY A 208 -6.84 6.28 17.11
C GLY A 208 -8.06 6.78 16.34
N TRP A 209 -8.22 6.38 15.07
CA TRP A 209 -9.34 6.81 14.21
C TRP A 209 -9.86 5.66 13.37
N ALA A 210 -11.11 5.78 12.91
CA ALA A 210 -11.73 4.83 11.98
C ALA A 210 -12.74 5.53 11.05
N PHE A 211 -12.90 4.97 9.85
CA PHE A 211 -14.01 5.26 8.93
C PHE A 211 -14.82 3.96 8.78
N PRO A 212 -15.96 3.82 9.49
CA PRO A 212 -16.56 2.50 9.70
C PRO A 212 -17.34 1.96 8.50
N GLU A 213 -17.98 2.83 7.72
CA GLU A 213 -19.03 2.43 6.76
C GLU A 213 -18.89 3.12 5.40
N LEU A 214 -17.68 3.13 4.82
CA LEU A 214 -17.45 3.81 3.54
C LEU A 214 -18.05 3.05 2.36
N GLY A 215 -18.60 3.79 1.40
CA GLY A 215 -18.93 3.27 0.09
C GLY A 215 -17.68 3.11 -0.80
N PRO A 216 -17.81 2.46 -1.98
CA PRO A 216 -16.68 2.22 -2.90
C PRO A 216 -15.91 3.47 -3.32
N ARG A 217 -16.64 4.56 -3.58
CA ARG A 217 -16.05 5.85 -3.96
C ARG A 217 -15.24 6.44 -2.81
N ASP A 218 -15.84 6.49 -1.62
CA ASP A 218 -15.25 7.16 -0.47
C ASP A 218 -14.05 6.39 0.08
N ALA A 219 -14.07 5.05 0.01
CA ALA A 219 -12.91 4.22 0.33
C ALA A 219 -11.69 4.56 -0.56
N TYR A 220 -11.91 4.71 -1.87
CA TYR A 220 -10.86 5.13 -2.79
C TYR A 220 -10.41 6.57 -2.55
N GLU A 221 -11.34 7.51 -2.32
CA GLU A 221 -11.02 8.91 -2.02
C GLU A 221 -10.24 9.06 -0.70
N LEU A 222 -10.56 8.26 0.30
CA LEU A 222 -9.82 8.19 1.56
C LEU A 222 -8.38 7.75 1.31
N VAL A 223 -8.16 6.64 0.59
CA VAL A 223 -6.81 6.14 0.29
C VAL A 223 -6.01 7.18 -0.50
N GLU A 224 -6.60 7.83 -1.51
CA GLU A 224 -5.93 8.88 -2.27
C GLU A 224 -5.67 10.15 -1.43
N THR A 225 -6.48 10.41 -0.41
CA THR A 225 -6.23 11.51 0.54
C THR A 225 -5.09 11.18 1.50
N VAL A 226 -4.99 9.94 1.96
CA VAL A 226 -3.95 9.47 2.88
C VAL A 226 -2.61 9.27 2.17
N TYR A 227 -2.63 8.58 1.03
CA TYR A 227 -1.46 8.24 0.22
C TYR A 227 -1.69 8.63 -1.25
N PRO A 228 -1.52 9.92 -1.59
CA PRO A 228 -1.80 10.41 -2.94
C PRO A 228 -1.05 9.68 -4.04
N ALA A 229 -1.76 9.39 -5.14
CA ALA A 229 -1.30 8.75 -6.36
C ALA A 229 -0.75 7.32 -6.18
N THR A 230 -0.87 6.71 -5.00
CA THR A 230 -0.37 5.35 -4.78
C THR A 230 -1.16 4.32 -5.55
N VAL A 231 -2.49 4.44 -5.59
CA VAL A 231 -3.35 3.50 -6.32
C VAL A 231 -3.17 3.65 -7.82
N ALA A 232 -3.05 4.90 -8.30
CA ALA A 232 -2.81 5.19 -9.71
C ALA A 232 -1.49 4.60 -10.21
N ASN A 233 -0.40 4.76 -9.44
CA ASN A 233 0.91 4.22 -9.83
C ASN A 233 0.94 2.69 -9.75
N TRP A 234 0.38 2.10 -8.70
CA TRP A 234 0.23 0.64 -8.58
C TRP A 234 -0.58 0.06 -9.75
N HIS A 235 -1.64 0.74 -10.18
CA HIS A 235 -2.40 0.32 -11.36
C HIS A 235 -1.55 0.36 -12.63
N ARG A 236 -0.80 1.45 -12.86
CA ARG A 236 0.09 1.57 -14.04
C ARG A 236 1.16 0.50 -14.06
N GLU A 237 1.75 0.18 -12.92
CA GLU A 237 2.72 -0.91 -12.80
C GLU A 237 2.14 -2.25 -13.24
N ARG A 238 0.93 -2.58 -12.77
CA ARG A 238 0.25 -3.82 -13.16
C ARG A 238 -0.05 -3.90 -14.66
N GLU A 239 -0.30 -2.75 -15.29
CA GLU A 239 -0.53 -2.66 -16.74
C GLU A 239 0.78 -2.58 -17.54
N GLY A 240 1.95 -2.50 -16.88
CA GLY A 240 3.25 -2.33 -17.54
C GLY A 240 3.52 -0.92 -18.07
N ASP A 241 2.74 0.08 -17.61
CA ASP A 241 2.76 1.47 -18.06
C ASP A 241 3.29 2.43 -16.96
N LEU A 242 3.99 1.93 -15.94
CA LEU A 242 4.58 2.78 -14.91
C LEU A 242 5.73 3.62 -15.50
N ASP A 243 5.57 4.93 -15.44
CA ASP A 243 6.56 5.89 -15.92
C ASP A 243 7.60 6.19 -14.83
N VAL A 244 8.73 5.45 -14.85
CA VAL A 244 9.84 5.61 -13.90
C VAL A 244 10.81 6.70 -14.36
N ASN A 245 11.05 7.69 -13.49
CA ASN A 245 12.05 8.72 -13.67
C ASN A 245 13.23 8.41 -12.74
N HIS A 246 14.36 8.01 -13.32
CA HIS A 246 15.56 7.64 -12.58
C HIS A 246 16.25 8.86 -11.92
N TRP A 247 17.25 8.61 -11.08
CA TRP A 247 17.99 9.63 -10.35
C TRP A 247 18.52 10.73 -11.29
N ARG A 248 19.29 10.36 -12.33
CA ARG A 248 19.96 11.33 -13.21
C ARG A 248 18.96 12.26 -13.89
N GLU A 249 17.92 11.67 -14.48
CA GLU A 249 16.84 12.42 -15.15
C GLU A 249 16.15 13.40 -14.19
N THR A 250 15.96 12.99 -12.93
CA THR A 250 15.34 13.81 -11.89
C THR A 250 16.25 14.95 -11.45
N MET A 251 17.55 14.70 -11.32
CA MET A 251 18.54 15.70 -10.91
C MET A 251 18.81 16.74 -12.01
N GLU A 252 18.82 16.34 -13.28
CA GLU A 252 18.96 17.24 -14.44
C GLU A 252 17.84 18.29 -14.53
N ARG A 253 16.66 18.01 -13.98
CA ARG A 253 15.54 18.97 -13.91
C ARG A 253 15.69 19.98 -12.77
N GLN A 254 16.56 19.73 -11.79
CA GLN A 254 16.68 20.58 -10.62
C GLN A 254 17.40 21.88 -10.97
N SER A 255 16.90 22.99 -10.43
CA SER A 255 17.46 24.32 -10.71
C SER A 255 17.56 25.17 -9.44
N GLY A 256 18.16 26.36 -9.58
CA GLY A 256 18.34 27.28 -8.46
C GLY A 256 19.17 26.67 -7.33
N ILE A 257 18.66 26.70 -6.10
CA ILE A 257 19.40 26.21 -4.92
C ILE A 257 19.63 24.69 -4.93
N TYR A 258 18.88 23.93 -5.74
CA TYR A 258 18.96 22.47 -5.83
C TYR A 258 19.89 22.00 -6.96
N GLY A 259 20.22 22.84 -7.94
CA GLY A 259 21.12 22.47 -9.04
C GLY A 259 22.55 22.14 -8.61
N VAL A 260 22.91 22.40 -7.34
CA VAL A 260 24.19 21.93 -6.77
C VAL A 260 24.31 20.41 -6.78
N ILE A 261 23.19 19.67 -6.74
CA ILE A 261 23.21 18.19 -6.69
C ILE A 261 23.91 17.60 -7.92
N GLU A 262 23.76 18.22 -9.10
CA GLU A 262 24.47 17.82 -10.32
C GLU A 262 26.00 17.81 -10.15
N THR A 263 26.55 18.58 -9.21
CA THR A 263 28.00 18.58 -8.99
C THR A 263 28.49 17.33 -8.28
N TRP A 264 27.63 16.67 -7.49
CA TRP A 264 27.93 15.38 -6.87
C TRP A 264 27.92 14.26 -7.92
N ASP A 265 26.97 14.36 -8.87
CA ASP A 265 26.78 13.43 -9.99
C ASP A 265 27.92 13.48 -11.03
N ARG A 266 28.79 14.51 -10.97
CA ARG A 266 29.96 14.67 -11.86
C ARG A 266 31.20 13.90 -11.38
N GLY A 267 31.14 13.26 -10.21
CA GLY A 267 32.21 12.38 -9.73
C GLY A 267 32.32 11.09 -10.53
N GLU A 268 33.27 10.22 -10.16
CA GLU A 268 33.30 8.84 -10.67
C GLU A 268 32.37 7.96 -9.83
N GLY A 269 31.35 7.37 -10.45
CA GLY A 269 30.44 6.39 -9.83
C GLY A 269 29.12 6.95 -9.27
N HIS A 270 28.28 6.03 -8.78
CA HIS A 270 26.92 6.30 -8.26
C HIS A 270 26.78 5.93 -6.77
N GLU A 271 27.90 5.74 -6.05
CA GLU A 271 27.92 5.34 -4.64
C GLU A 271 27.16 6.32 -3.73
N HIS A 272 27.23 7.61 -4.04
CA HIS A 272 26.47 8.62 -3.35
C HIS A 272 24.95 8.42 -3.43
N VAL A 273 24.45 7.87 -4.53
CA VAL A 273 23.04 7.58 -4.73
C VAL A 273 22.63 6.36 -3.92
N ASN A 274 23.51 5.36 -3.77
CA ASN A 274 23.31 4.25 -2.83
C ASN A 274 23.11 4.78 -1.40
N TRP A 275 23.99 5.64 -0.90
CA TRP A 275 23.85 6.22 0.45
C TRP A 275 22.57 7.04 0.61
N VAL A 276 22.18 7.79 -0.42
CA VAL A 276 20.92 8.54 -0.42
C VAL A 276 19.71 7.61 -0.35
N ALA A 277 19.71 6.54 -1.16
CA ALA A 277 18.65 5.55 -1.18
C ALA A 277 18.55 4.81 0.16
N GLU A 278 19.66 4.33 0.69
CA GLU A 278 19.74 3.64 2.00
C GLU A 278 19.22 4.53 3.13
N ALA A 279 19.60 5.82 3.15
CA ALA A 279 19.18 6.73 4.21
C ALA A 279 17.73 7.21 4.10
N CYS A 280 17.16 7.29 2.90
CA CYS A 280 15.84 7.91 2.68
C CYS A 280 14.71 6.97 2.28
N CYS A 281 15.03 5.82 1.68
CA CYS A 281 14.08 4.99 0.95
C CYS A 281 13.92 3.59 1.55
N ASP A 282 14.48 3.35 2.73
CA ASP A 282 14.20 2.16 3.53
C ASP A 282 12.74 2.12 4.02
N ASP A 283 12.21 0.93 4.27
CA ASP A 283 10.82 0.73 4.72
C ASP A 283 10.52 1.40 6.07
N SER A 284 11.54 1.62 6.91
CA SER A 284 11.42 2.41 8.14
C SER A 284 11.21 3.91 7.87
N GLN A 285 11.54 4.39 6.67
CA GLN A 285 11.44 5.80 6.27
C GLN A 285 10.28 6.05 5.29
N CYS A 286 9.94 5.09 4.42
CA CYS A 286 8.91 5.24 3.40
C CYS A 286 8.21 3.91 3.09
N LEU A 287 6.88 3.94 3.01
CA LEU A 287 6.03 2.78 2.70
C LEU A 287 5.97 2.40 1.21
N LYS A 288 6.68 3.14 0.34
CA LYS A 288 6.68 2.87 -1.11
C LYS A 288 7.87 1.99 -1.47
N ARG A 289 7.68 1.05 -2.38
CA ARG A 289 8.79 0.34 -3.03
C ARG A 289 9.43 1.22 -4.10
N ARG A 290 10.71 1.52 -3.98
CA ARG A 290 11.50 2.29 -4.94
C ARG A 290 11.68 1.50 -6.24
N GLU A 291 11.23 2.09 -7.35
CA GLU A 291 11.43 1.57 -8.71
C GLU A 291 12.48 2.38 -9.50
N TRP A 292 12.73 3.63 -9.10
CA TRP A 292 13.73 4.47 -9.75
C TRP A 292 15.13 4.01 -9.34
N GLU A 293 16.00 3.78 -10.31
CA GLU A 293 17.44 3.46 -10.11
C GLU A 293 18.34 4.68 -10.41
N TYR A 294 19.64 4.48 -10.56
CA TYR A 294 20.56 5.56 -10.94
C TYR A 294 20.23 6.13 -12.33
N ASP A 295 20.15 5.24 -13.33
CA ASP A 295 19.65 5.49 -14.67
C ASP A 295 19.06 4.19 -15.26
N GLU A 296 18.64 4.21 -16.53
CA GLU A 296 18.02 3.03 -17.20
C GLU A 296 18.95 1.82 -17.30
N GLU A 297 20.28 2.01 -17.22
CA GLU A 297 21.27 0.96 -17.42
C GLU A 297 21.98 0.55 -16.13
N THR A 298 21.78 1.31 -15.04
CA THR A 298 22.53 1.18 -13.79
C THR A 298 21.60 1.06 -12.59
N ASP A 299 21.51 -0.16 -12.06
CA ASP A 299 20.81 -0.46 -10.82
C ASP A 299 21.63 0.01 -9.61
N LEU A 300 20.94 0.39 -8.53
CA LEU A 300 21.55 0.64 -7.23
C LEU A 300 21.78 -0.68 -6.47
N ASP A 301 22.77 -0.67 -5.58
CA ASP A 301 23.10 -1.83 -4.73
C ASP A 301 22.12 -2.02 -3.56
N VAL A 302 21.32 -0.98 -3.26
CA VAL A 302 20.40 -0.93 -2.12
C VAL A 302 19.02 -1.40 -2.56
N ASP A 303 18.39 -2.27 -1.77
CA ASP A 303 17.05 -2.77 -2.06
C ASP A 303 16.00 -1.63 -2.13
N GLY A 304 14.98 -1.82 -2.96
CA GLY A 304 13.92 -0.82 -3.16
C GLY A 304 12.86 -0.79 -2.05
N GLY A 305 12.85 -1.77 -1.14
CA GLY A 305 11.84 -1.95 -0.09
C GLY A 305 10.69 -2.87 -0.51
N ASP A 306 9.89 -3.32 0.46
CA ASP A 306 8.84 -4.32 0.26
C ASP A 306 7.44 -3.70 0.10
N GLY A 307 7.37 -2.38 -0.08
CA GLY A 307 6.11 -1.64 -0.22
C GLY A 307 5.17 -2.17 -1.32
N VAL A 308 3.86 -2.22 -1.03
CA VAL A 308 2.83 -2.71 -1.97
C VAL A 308 2.71 -1.82 -3.21
N PHE A 309 2.94 -0.51 -3.07
CA PHE A 309 2.80 0.46 -4.14
C PHE A 309 4.14 1.11 -4.53
N PRO A 310 4.38 1.35 -5.83
CA PRO A 310 5.67 1.80 -6.33
C PRO A 310 5.95 3.29 -6.13
N CYS A 311 7.23 3.62 -6.02
CA CYS A 311 7.82 4.94 -6.05
C CYS A 311 8.60 5.12 -7.36
N ARG A 312 7.98 5.82 -8.30
CA ARG A 312 8.50 6.00 -9.66
C ARG A 312 9.59 7.07 -9.81
N GLU A 313 9.86 7.89 -8.78
CA GLU A 313 10.80 9.02 -8.89
C GLU A 313 11.34 9.46 -7.51
N PRO A 314 12.59 9.94 -7.41
CA PRO A 314 13.10 10.60 -6.21
C PRO A 314 12.19 11.74 -5.74
N CYS A 315 11.66 11.63 -4.51
CA CYS A 315 10.72 12.62 -3.99
C CYS A 315 11.42 13.92 -3.52
N SER A 316 10.64 14.95 -3.24
CA SER A 316 11.17 16.24 -2.77
C SER A 316 11.97 16.17 -1.46
N VAL A 317 11.68 15.17 -0.61
CA VAL A 317 12.47 14.92 0.62
C VAL A 317 13.86 14.40 0.27
N VAL A 318 13.95 13.43 -0.64
CA VAL A 318 15.22 12.91 -1.18
C VAL A 318 16.03 14.03 -1.82
N VAL A 319 15.43 14.84 -2.71
CA VAL A 319 16.11 15.99 -3.34
C VAL A 319 16.61 16.99 -2.30
N SER A 320 15.84 17.23 -1.23
CA SER A 320 16.24 18.16 -0.16
C SER A 320 17.37 17.60 0.70
N ALA A 321 17.37 16.30 0.98
CA ALA A 321 18.44 15.62 1.70
C ALA A 321 19.72 15.56 0.86
N ALA A 322 19.62 15.12 -0.40
CA ALA A 322 20.71 15.10 -1.37
C ALA A 322 21.41 16.45 -1.46
N ARG A 323 20.66 17.55 -1.58
CA ARG A 323 21.26 18.90 -1.57
C ARG A 323 22.11 19.20 -0.34
N LYS A 324 21.70 18.72 0.84
CA LYS A 324 22.45 18.93 2.08
C LYS A 324 23.72 18.08 2.09
N TRP A 325 23.61 16.82 1.69
CA TRP A 325 24.74 15.91 1.64
C TRP A 325 25.75 16.25 0.55
N THR A 326 25.32 16.71 -0.62
CA THR A 326 26.24 17.25 -1.65
C THR A 326 27.15 18.35 -1.10
N ARG A 327 26.64 19.19 -0.19
CA ARG A 327 27.47 20.24 0.43
C ARG A 327 28.45 19.65 1.42
N LEU A 328 27.99 18.73 2.25
CA LEU A 328 28.82 18.03 3.23
C LEU A 328 29.96 17.27 2.53
N GLU A 329 29.65 16.54 1.46
CA GLU A 329 30.62 15.78 0.66
C GLU A 329 31.53 16.65 -0.21
N SER A 330 31.20 17.95 -0.38
CA SER A 330 32.10 18.90 -1.06
C SER A 330 33.20 19.43 -0.15
N GLU A 331 33.10 19.21 1.17
CA GLU A 331 34.12 19.61 2.13
C GLU A 331 35.34 18.69 2.04
N GLN A 332 36.53 19.24 2.25
CA GLN A 332 37.74 18.43 2.27
C GLN A 332 37.80 17.64 3.58
N PRO A 333 37.94 16.30 3.54
CA PRO A 333 38.07 15.51 4.75
C PRO A 333 39.24 15.98 5.62
N ARG A 334 38.99 16.12 6.91
CA ARG A 334 39.99 16.44 7.94
C ARG A 334 40.08 15.30 8.94
N THR A 335 41.28 15.08 9.48
CA THR A 335 41.49 14.11 10.56
C THR A 335 41.40 14.82 11.90
N TYR A 336 40.54 14.32 12.79
CA TYR A 336 40.41 14.75 14.18
C TYR A 336 40.85 13.61 15.10
N GLU A 337 41.73 13.88 16.05
CA GLU A 337 42.29 12.87 16.95
C GLU A 337 41.96 13.17 18.42
N PHE A 338 41.30 12.23 19.09
CA PHE A 338 41.02 12.25 20.53
C PHE A 338 40.93 10.82 21.06
N GLU A 339 41.07 10.65 22.38
CA GLU A 339 41.10 9.32 23.00
C GLU A 339 39.72 8.89 23.50
N LEU A 340 39.33 7.66 23.15
CA LEU A 340 38.13 6.98 23.65
C LEU A 340 38.51 5.63 24.24
N THR A 341 37.86 5.22 25.32
CA THR A 341 37.85 3.80 25.70
C THR A 341 37.00 3.00 24.70
N PRO A 342 37.21 1.68 24.55
CA PRO A 342 36.40 0.86 23.64
C PRO A 342 34.89 1.02 23.88
N SER A 343 34.45 1.03 25.15
CA SER A 343 33.03 1.19 25.49
C SER A 343 32.47 2.59 25.22
N GLU A 344 33.32 3.61 25.12
CA GLU A 344 32.88 4.96 24.73
C GLU A 344 32.70 5.06 23.22
N LYS A 345 33.57 4.42 22.44
CA LYS A 345 33.40 4.27 20.99
C LYS A 345 32.14 3.49 20.67
N GLU A 346 31.96 2.31 21.28
CA GLU A 346 30.74 1.49 21.14
C GLU A 346 29.48 2.28 21.49
N GLN A 347 29.57 3.15 22.50
CA GLN A 347 28.44 4.01 22.88
C GLN A 347 28.13 5.07 21.81
N LEU A 348 29.13 5.68 21.19
CA LEU A 348 28.90 6.64 20.10
C LEU A 348 28.25 5.98 18.89
N GLU A 349 28.70 4.77 18.52
CA GLU A 349 28.11 3.96 17.45
C GLU A 349 26.64 3.65 17.78
N ALA A 350 26.36 3.15 18.98
CA ALA A 350 25.00 2.87 19.42
C ALA A 350 24.08 4.10 19.42
N VAL A 351 24.62 5.31 19.67
CA VAL A 351 23.87 6.56 19.58
C VAL A 351 23.51 6.87 18.12
N VAL A 352 24.44 6.70 17.19
CA VAL A 352 24.18 6.91 15.75
C VAL A 352 23.11 5.94 15.28
N ASP A 353 23.26 4.63 15.57
CA ASP A 353 22.30 3.59 15.16
C ASP A 353 20.91 3.87 15.73
N ALA A 354 20.81 4.19 17.02
CA ALA A 354 19.51 4.43 17.64
C ALA A 354 18.80 5.69 17.11
N VAL A 355 19.56 6.70 16.67
CA VAL A 355 19.00 7.89 16.01
C VAL A 355 18.56 7.57 14.59
N ALA A 356 19.40 6.87 13.82
CA ALA A 356 19.10 6.45 12.45
C ALA A 356 17.83 5.59 12.39
N ASP A 357 17.70 4.63 13.30
CA ASP A 357 16.55 3.73 13.39
C ASP A 357 15.31 4.38 14.07
N GLY A 358 15.43 5.61 14.57
CA GLY A 358 14.34 6.28 15.29
C GLY A 358 13.97 5.68 16.65
N ARG A 359 14.81 4.82 17.23
CA ARG A 359 14.55 4.04 18.46
C ARG A 359 14.78 4.80 19.77
N ILE A 360 15.16 6.07 19.72
CA ILE A 360 15.49 6.86 20.92
C ILE A 360 14.34 6.89 21.95
N ASP A 361 13.09 7.01 21.50
CA ASP A 361 11.94 7.11 22.41
C ASP A 361 11.54 5.76 23.06
N GLU A 362 12.09 4.65 22.58
CA GLU A 362 11.85 3.31 23.12
C GLU A 362 12.76 3.01 24.31
N ILE A 363 13.90 3.72 24.40
CA ILE A 363 14.92 3.49 25.43
C ILE A 363 14.44 4.10 26.75
N ARG A 364 14.15 3.22 27.72
CA ARG A 364 13.68 3.63 29.05
C ARG A 364 14.77 4.39 29.80
N GLU A 365 14.34 5.39 30.58
CA GLU A 365 15.24 6.28 31.32
C GLU A 365 16.25 5.53 32.21
N ALA A 366 15.79 4.50 32.94
CA ALA A 366 16.62 3.71 33.85
C ALA A 366 17.36 2.54 33.20
N ASP A 367 17.23 2.34 31.87
CA ASP A 367 17.93 1.27 31.18
C ASP A 367 19.36 1.67 30.77
N THR A 368 20.23 1.79 31.77
CA THR A 368 21.61 2.26 31.56
C THR A 368 22.52 1.23 30.88
N LYS A 369 22.00 0.06 30.50
CA LYS A 369 22.72 -0.92 29.70
C LYS A 369 22.69 -0.57 28.22
N GLU A 370 21.61 0.05 27.76
CA GLU A 370 21.46 0.53 26.38
C GLU A 370 22.44 1.67 26.08
N GLY A 371 23.22 1.54 25.00
CA GLY A 371 24.29 2.49 24.65
C GLY A 371 23.77 3.91 24.41
N ALA A 372 22.64 4.04 23.70
CA ALA A 372 22.00 5.32 23.42
C ALA A 372 21.15 5.88 24.56
N ASN A 373 21.17 5.25 25.75
CA ASN A 373 20.45 5.75 26.92
C ASN A 373 20.84 7.21 27.26
N ARG A 374 19.83 8.02 27.59
CA ARG A 374 19.98 9.45 27.85
C ARG A 374 20.99 9.77 28.96
N TYR A 375 21.05 9.00 30.06
CA TYR A 375 22.01 9.25 31.13
C TYR A 375 23.44 8.93 30.71
N ARG A 376 23.63 7.88 29.92
CA ARG A 376 24.94 7.56 29.35
C ARG A 376 25.42 8.64 28.39
N ALA A 377 24.56 9.11 27.48
CA ALA A 377 24.89 10.19 26.55
C ALA A 377 25.26 11.49 27.31
N ARG A 378 24.54 11.80 28.40
CA ARG A 378 24.85 12.96 29.26
C ARG A 378 26.18 12.80 29.99
N PHE A 379 26.49 11.60 30.49
CA PHE A 379 27.76 11.32 31.15
C PHE A 379 28.92 11.46 30.16
N LEU A 380 28.79 10.88 28.96
CA LEU A 380 29.79 10.98 27.89
C LEU A 380 30.04 12.46 27.52
N ARG A 381 28.98 13.24 27.36
CA ARG A 381 29.08 14.68 27.10
C ARG A 381 29.81 15.42 28.22
N ALA A 382 29.48 15.15 29.49
CA ALA A 382 30.12 15.80 30.63
C ALA A 382 31.61 15.43 30.79
N LYS A 383 32.01 14.25 30.30
CA LYS A 383 33.39 13.77 30.37
C LYS A 383 34.25 14.28 29.20
N LEU A 384 33.72 14.24 27.98
CA LEU A 384 34.49 14.41 26.75
C LEU A 384 34.40 15.80 26.13
N PHE A 385 33.36 16.59 26.42
CA PHE A 385 33.22 17.92 25.85
C PHE A 385 33.86 18.95 26.77
N ASP A 386 34.67 19.84 26.18
CA ASP A 386 35.24 20.97 26.91
C ASP A 386 34.19 22.07 27.17
N GLU A 387 34.63 23.19 27.76
CA GLU A 387 33.75 24.34 28.06
C GLU A 387 33.21 25.03 26.80
N GLU A 388 33.87 24.87 25.66
CA GLU A 388 33.49 25.44 24.36
C GLU A 388 32.58 24.48 23.57
N GLY A 389 32.42 23.24 24.03
CA GLY A 389 31.59 22.22 23.40
C GLY A 389 32.33 21.37 22.36
N ASN A 390 33.66 21.37 22.36
CA ASN A 390 34.47 20.55 21.47
C ASN A 390 34.58 19.13 21.99
N LEU A 391 34.27 18.14 21.14
CA LEU A 391 34.44 16.73 21.46
C LEU A 391 35.94 16.41 21.62
N GLY A 392 36.32 15.88 22.78
CA GLY A 392 37.71 15.56 23.10
C GLY A 392 38.61 16.78 23.26
N GLY A 393 38.06 17.99 23.37
CA GLY A 393 38.82 19.24 23.37
C GLY A 393 39.44 19.59 22.00
N VAL A 394 38.94 18.98 20.92
CA VAL A 394 39.44 19.18 19.55
C VAL A 394 38.48 20.11 18.79
N PRO A 395 38.90 21.33 18.40
CA PRO A 395 38.07 22.24 17.62
C PRO A 395 37.64 21.64 16.28
N THR A 396 36.39 21.90 15.87
CA THR A 396 35.86 21.48 14.56
C THR A 396 36.48 22.29 13.42
N ASP A 397 36.66 23.60 13.60
CA ASP A 397 37.30 24.49 12.62
C ASP A 397 38.51 25.19 13.25
N PRO A 398 39.71 24.60 13.17
CA PRO A 398 40.90 25.19 13.78
C PRO A 398 41.36 26.51 13.11
N ASP A 399 40.86 26.83 11.91
CA ASP A 399 41.27 28.01 11.13
C ASP A 399 40.49 29.30 11.48
N ASP A 400 39.47 29.26 12.34
CA ASP A 400 38.70 30.45 12.76
C ASP A 400 39.35 31.22 13.93
N GLY A 401 40.58 30.86 14.29
CA GLY A 401 41.33 31.41 15.42
C GLY A 401 42.73 31.94 15.06
N GLU A 402 42.82 32.89 14.12
CA GLU A 402 43.96 33.84 14.02
C GLU A 402 43.51 35.29 13.80
#